data_AF-A0A913Y8B2-F1
#
_entry.id   AF-A0A913Y8B2-F1
#
_cell.length_a   1.000
_cell.length_b   1.000
_cell.length_c   1.000
_cell.angle_alpha   90.00
_cell.angle_beta   90.00
_cell.angle_gamma   90.00
#
_symmetry.space_group_name_H-M   'P 1'
#
loop_
_entity.id
_entity.type
_entity.pdbx_description
1 polymer ?
#
loop_
_entity_poly.entity_id
_entity_poly.type
_entity_poly.pdbx_seq_one_letter_code
_entity_poly.pdbx_strand_id
1 'polypeptide(L)'
;MANLTEFSQIKYCNPDEMISCGVYTMTKKKYLRTLSSILSTLTFGYRLPNNPQECGCPRPCKEIKYSTRVNDANFLTSDVFLDDVADSISAITKYVSRVYLKFLLDKKRDTVIHLSVHYEDLNRYITTERPSYDINLFGADVGGYIGLFLGCSVITIFEFIDLIIVCCLGRCLQAKTKERNTNDDEEQHDETHLNEM
;
A
#
# COMPACT_ATOMS: atom_id res chain seq x y z
N MET A 1 19.82 12.38 6.06
CA MET A 1 19.45 11.33 7.04
C MET A 1 18.28 11.88 7.83
N ALA A 2 17.06 11.51 7.44
CA ALA A 2 15.86 12.00 8.10
C ALA A 2 15.75 11.39 9.50
N ASN A 3 15.39 12.23 10.46
CA ASN A 3 15.31 11.93 11.87
C ASN A 3 14.15 10.95 12.12
N LEU A 4 14.45 9.65 12.20
CA LEU A 4 13.50 8.55 12.46
C LEU A 4 13.16 8.44 13.95
N THR A 5 12.82 9.55 14.61
CA THR A 5 12.36 9.54 16.01
C THR A 5 10.87 9.19 16.15
N GLU A 6 10.14 9.00 15.04
CA GLU A 6 8.70 8.68 15.05
C GLU A 6 8.38 7.17 15.15
N PHE A 7 9.40 6.30 15.19
CA PHE A 7 9.21 4.85 15.36
C PHE A 7 9.58 4.33 16.77
N SER A 8 9.84 5.23 17.72
CA SER A 8 10.20 4.87 19.08
C SER A 8 9.01 5.07 20.02
N GLN A 9 8.44 3.94 20.45
CA GLN A 9 7.35 3.74 21.43
C GLN A 9 5.96 3.60 20.81
N ILE A 10 5.46 2.37 20.86
CA ILE A 10 4.05 2.05 20.68
C ILE A 10 3.30 2.68 21.87
N LYS A 11 3.02 3.99 21.81
CA LYS A 11 2.19 4.67 22.80
C LYS A 11 0.75 4.19 22.57
N TYR A 12 0.18 3.51 23.56
CA TYR A 12 -1.25 3.24 23.57
C TYR A 12 -1.98 4.48 24.08
N CYS A 13 -3.12 4.81 23.47
CA CYS A 13 -3.96 5.92 23.90
C CYS A 13 -4.62 5.56 25.23
N ASN A 14 -4.49 6.40 26.25
CA ASN A 14 -5.15 6.17 27.54
C ASN A 14 -6.66 6.41 27.41
N PRO A 15 -7.50 5.77 28.26
CA PRO A 15 -8.95 5.95 28.22
C PRO A 15 -9.38 7.43 28.32
N ASP A 16 -8.69 8.23 29.14
CA ASP A 16 -8.99 9.67 29.30
C ASP A 16 -8.64 10.49 28.05
N GLU A 17 -7.57 10.12 27.33
CA GLU A 17 -7.20 10.74 26.05
C GLU A 17 -8.19 10.36 24.94
N MET A 18 -8.68 9.11 24.92
CA MET A 18 -9.72 8.67 23.98
C MET A 18 -11.02 9.46 24.13
N ILE A 19 -11.41 9.80 25.37
CA ILE A 19 -12.60 10.61 25.67
C ILE A 19 -12.43 12.05 25.18
N SER A 20 -11.24 12.63 25.39
CA SER A 20 -10.90 13.96 24.86
C SER A 20 -10.98 14.01 23.34
N CYS A 21 -10.69 12.89 22.66
CA CYS A 21 -10.73 12.76 21.21
C CYS A 21 -12.10 12.35 20.64
N GLY A 22 -13.15 12.36 21.46
CA GLY A 22 -14.52 12.14 21.01
C GLY A 22 -14.94 10.67 20.94
N VAL A 23 -14.17 9.73 21.50
CA VAL A 23 -14.60 8.33 21.64
C VAL A 23 -15.56 8.23 22.83
N TYR A 24 -16.75 7.70 22.57
CA TYR A 24 -17.86 7.60 23.53
C TYR A 24 -17.45 6.97 24.88
N THR A 25 -18.01 7.50 25.97
CA THR A 25 -18.10 6.76 27.23
C THR A 25 -19.47 6.07 27.30
N MET A 26 -19.49 4.76 27.57
CA MET A 26 -20.72 4.07 27.97
C MET A 26 -21.06 4.49 29.40
N THR A 27 -21.76 5.60 29.58
CA THR A 27 -22.22 6.03 30.90
C THR A 27 -23.17 4.99 31.49
N LYS A 28 -22.67 4.19 32.45
CA LYS A 28 -23.51 3.41 33.36
C LYS A 28 -24.30 4.40 34.24
N LYS A 29 -25.58 4.65 33.91
CA LYS A 29 -26.75 4.71 34.84
C LYS A 29 -27.92 5.59 34.36
N LYS A 30 -29.10 4.95 34.25
CA LYS A 30 -30.35 5.18 35.00
C LYS A 30 -30.98 6.59 35.13
N TYR A 31 -30.56 7.63 34.40
CA TYR A 31 -31.26 8.94 34.46
C TYR A 31 -31.17 9.72 33.14
N LEU A 32 -31.95 9.29 32.13
CA LEU A 32 -32.19 10.10 30.93
C LEU A 32 -33.42 10.99 31.17
N ARG A 33 -33.22 12.22 31.67
CA ARG A 33 -34.32 13.19 31.90
C ARG A 33 -34.36 14.35 30.90
N THR A 34 -33.41 14.49 29.99
CA THR A 34 -33.33 15.68 29.13
C THR A 34 -33.23 15.33 27.64
N LEU A 35 -34.19 15.83 26.86
CA LEU A 35 -34.27 15.66 25.40
C LEU A 35 -33.02 16.14 24.65
N SER A 36 -32.30 17.16 25.16
CA SER A 36 -31.07 17.65 24.54
C SER A 36 -29.93 16.62 24.57
N SER A 37 -29.81 15.84 25.64
CA SER A 37 -28.80 14.77 25.75
C SER A 37 -29.10 13.59 24.83
N ILE A 38 -30.38 13.36 24.53
CA ILE A 38 -30.82 12.34 23.56
C ILE A 38 -30.50 12.83 22.14
N LEU A 39 -30.78 14.10 21.81
CA LEU A 39 -30.48 14.67 20.49
C LEU A 39 -28.99 14.64 20.15
N SER A 40 -28.11 14.95 21.11
CA SER A 40 -26.65 14.84 20.93
C SER A 40 -26.15 13.40 20.80
N THR A 41 -26.98 12.41 21.15
CA THR A 41 -26.67 10.98 20.98
C THR A 41 -27.22 10.46 19.63
N LEU A 42 -28.33 11.03 19.15
CA LEU A 42 -28.97 10.70 17.88
C LEU A 42 -28.23 11.22 16.65
N THR A 43 -27.37 12.23 16.80
CA THR A 43 -26.34 12.58 15.80
C THR A 43 -25.20 11.58 15.85
N PHE A 44 -25.46 10.31 15.51
CA PHE A 44 -24.47 9.22 15.40
C PHE A 44 -23.21 9.40 16.30
N GLY A 45 -23.40 9.56 17.61
CA GLY A 45 -22.35 9.40 18.64
C GLY A 45 -20.99 10.13 18.53
N TYR A 46 -20.77 11.11 17.65
CA TYR A 46 -19.48 11.82 17.57
C TYR A 46 -19.56 13.20 18.22
N ARG A 47 -18.91 13.37 19.38
CA ARG A 47 -18.56 14.71 19.86
C ARG A 47 -17.32 15.14 19.09
N LEU A 48 -17.48 15.99 18.08
CA LEU A 48 -16.32 16.54 17.36
C LEU A 48 -15.46 17.32 18.37
N PRO A 49 -14.15 17.03 18.47
CA PRO A 49 -13.26 17.88 19.26
C PRO A 49 -13.25 19.28 18.65
N ASN A 50 -13.25 20.30 19.50
CA ASN A 50 -13.18 21.70 19.07
C ASN A 50 -11.83 22.04 18.40
N ASN A 51 -10.81 21.19 18.58
CA ASN A 51 -9.49 21.32 17.95
C ASN A 51 -8.85 19.93 17.72
N PRO A 52 -8.64 19.48 16.46
CA PRO A 52 -8.10 18.16 16.15
C PRO A 52 -6.60 17.97 16.47
N GLN A 53 -5.88 19.05 16.80
CA GLN A 53 -4.43 19.00 17.10
C GLN A 53 -4.09 18.73 18.58
N GLU A 54 -5.06 18.74 19.50
CA GLU A 54 -4.83 18.48 20.94
C GLU A 54 -4.92 17.00 21.34
N CYS A 55 -5.22 16.13 20.37
CA CYS A 55 -5.27 14.70 20.59
C CYS A 55 -3.87 14.09 20.50
N GLY A 56 -3.17 14.00 21.63
CA GLY A 56 -1.85 13.36 21.77
C GLY A 56 -1.84 11.83 21.58
N CYS A 57 -2.78 11.28 20.81
CA CYS A 57 -2.87 9.86 20.52
C CYS A 57 -2.33 9.54 19.12
N PRO A 58 -1.44 8.54 19.00
CA PRO A 58 -0.93 8.13 17.70
C PRO A 58 -2.03 7.46 16.88
N ARG A 59 -1.91 7.55 15.55
CA ARG A 59 -2.84 6.88 14.64
C ARG A 59 -2.68 5.35 14.74
N PRO A 60 -3.76 4.57 14.78
CA PRO A 60 -3.66 3.12 14.83
C PRO A 60 -3.13 2.57 13.51
N CYS A 61 -2.24 1.57 13.57
CA CYS A 61 -1.71 0.89 12.38
C CYS A 61 -2.74 0.00 11.67
N LYS A 62 -3.83 -0.36 12.36
CA LYS A 62 -4.91 -1.18 11.81
C LYS A 62 -6.24 -0.49 12.07
N GLU A 63 -6.86 -0.04 11.00
CA GLU A 63 -8.18 0.59 11.03
C GLU A 63 -9.13 -0.19 10.11
N ILE A 64 -10.36 -0.42 10.58
CA ILE A 64 -11.44 -0.96 9.76
C ILE A 64 -12.46 0.16 9.59
N LYS A 65 -12.54 0.69 8.38
CA LYS A 65 -13.46 1.78 8.03
C LYS A 65 -14.64 1.24 7.23
N TYR A 66 -15.84 1.56 7.67
CA TYR A 66 -17.07 1.30 6.93
C TYR A 66 -17.53 2.59 6.27
N SER A 67 -17.55 2.63 4.93
CA SER A 67 -18.17 3.74 4.21
C SER A 67 -19.67 3.62 4.35
N THR A 68 -20.30 4.63 4.96
CA THR A 68 -21.76 4.65 5.17
C THR A 68 -22.41 5.58 4.15
N ARG A 69 -23.38 5.07 3.41
CA ARG A 69 -24.31 5.88 2.62
C ARG A 69 -25.71 5.71 3.20
N VAL A 70 -26.40 6.82 3.40
CA VAL A 70 -27.76 6.83 3.94
C VAL A 70 -28.69 7.25 2.82
N ASN A 71 -29.65 6.39 2.52
CA ASN A 71 -30.73 6.65 1.59
C ASN A 71 -32.02 6.62 2.40
N ASP A 72 -32.73 7.74 2.42
CA ASP A 72 -34.02 7.89 3.07
C ASP A 72 -35.14 7.88 2.01
N ALA A 73 -36.20 7.14 2.31
CA ALA A 73 -37.39 7.09 1.48
C ALA A 73 -38.62 7.01 2.38
N ASN A 74 -39.64 7.80 2.05
CA ASN A 74 -40.89 7.77 2.78
C ASN A 74 -41.76 6.59 2.31
N PHE A 75 -41.60 5.44 2.96
CA PHE A 75 -42.29 4.20 2.59
C PHE A 75 -43.78 4.18 2.97
N LEU A 76 -44.23 5.07 3.86
CA LEU A 76 -45.62 5.12 4.37
C LEU A 76 -46.50 6.12 3.61
N THR A 77 -46.08 6.54 2.41
CA THR A 77 -46.81 7.52 1.61
C THR A 77 -48.10 6.94 1.02
N SER A 78 -48.04 5.70 0.53
CA SER A 78 -49.18 5.01 -0.10
C SER A 78 -49.91 4.08 0.88
N ASP A 79 -51.22 4.03 0.73
CA ASP A 79 -52.14 3.14 1.44
C ASP A 79 -51.91 1.65 1.12
N VAL A 80 -51.46 1.35 -0.11
CA VAL A 80 -51.10 0.00 -0.54
C VAL A 80 -49.94 -0.58 0.28
N PHE A 81 -48.89 0.21 0.52
CA PHE A 81 -47.74 -0.23 1.32
C PHE A 81 -48.09 -0.37 2.80
N LEU A 82 -49.04 0.43 3.30
CA LEU A 82 -49.55 0.28 4.66
C LEU A 82 -50.27 -1.05 4.87
N ASP A 83 -51.03 -1.50 3.88
CA ASP A 83 -51.73 -2.79 3.96
C ASP A 83 -50.74 -3.97 3.95
N ASP A 84 -49.72 -3.93 3.11
CA ASP A 84 -48.68 -4.97 3.04
C ASP A 84 -47.84 -5.06 4.33
N VAL A 85 -47.51 -3.90 4.91
CA VAL A 85 -46.81 -3.84 6.21
C VAL A 85 -47.71 -4.31 7.35
N ALA A 86 -48.98 -3.91 7.37
CA ALA A 86 -49.93 -4.38 8.37
C ALA A 86 -50.15 -5.91 8.29
N ASP A 87 -50.19 -6.46 7.07
CA ASP A 87 -50.28 -7.91 6.84
C ASP A 87 -49.04 -8.64 7.35
N SER A 88 -47.86 -8.16 6.97
CA SER A 88 -46.57 -8.71 7.42
C SER A 88 -46.44 -8.71 8.96
N ILE A 89 -46.82 -7.60 9.63
CA ILE A 89 -46.75 -7.50 11.09
C ILE A 89 -47.81 -8.37 11.76
N SER A 90 -49.04 -8.42 11.23
CA SER A 90 -50.10 -9.26 11.81
C SER A 90 -49.83 -10.76 11.68
N ALA A 91 -49.12 -11.19 10.63
CA ALA A 91 -48.67 -12.57 10.47
C ALA A 91 -47.64 -12.98 11.55
N ILE A 92 -46.78 -12.03 11.96
CA ILE A 92 -45.78 -12.24 13.03
C ILE A 92 -46.44 -12.13 14.41
N THR A 93 -47.32 -11.15 14.59
CA THR A 93 -48.01 -10.87 15.85
C THR A 93 -49.44 -11.40 15.81
N LYS A 94 -49.58 -12.71 16.07
CA LYS A 94 -50.88 -13.45 16.10
C LYS A 94 -51.95 -12.89 17.05
N TYR A 95 -51.61 -11.87 17.83
CA TYR A 95 -52.43 -11.24 18.86
C TYR A 95 -53.01 -9.88 18.45
N VAL A 96 -52.59 -9.31 17.32
CA VAL A 96 -53.01 -7.96 16.91
C VAL A 96 -53.76 -8.01 15.59
N SER A 97 -54.99 -7.50 15.58
CA SER A 97 -55.82 -7.46 14.38
C SER A 97 -55.25 -6.49 13.33
N ARG A 98 -55.25 -6.90 12.06
CA ARG A 98 -54.84 -6.09 10.89
C ARG A 98 -55.42 -4.67 10.91
N VAL A 99 -56.71 -4.55 11.22
CA VAL A 99 -57.45 -3.27 11.27
C VAL A 99 -56.86 -2.31 12.30
N TYR A 100 -56.46 -2.83 13.47
CA TYR A 100 -55.88 -2.02 14.54
C TYR A 100 -54.46 -1.57 14.19
N LEU A 101 -53.66 -2.45 13.58
CA LEU A 101 -52.31 -2.09 13.11
C LEU A 101 -52.35 -1.03 12.01
N LYS A 102 -53.24 -1.17 11.03
CA LYS A 102 -53.44 -0.16 9.98
C LYS A 102 -53.78 1.20 10.59
N PHE A 103 -54.73 1.25 11.52
CA PHE A 103 -55.11 2.49 12.20
C PHE A 103 -53.94 3.11 12.99
N LEU A 104 -53.15 2.29 13.68
CA LEU A 104 -51.99 2.77 14.41
C LEU A 104 -50.89 3.30 13.50
N LEU A 105 -50.56 2.57 12.43
CA LEU A 105 -49.55 2.97 11.44
C LEU A 105 -49.98 4.26 10.74
N ASP A 106 -51.24 4.36 10.36
CA ASP A 106 -51.82 5.56 9.75
C ASP A 106 -51.76 6.78 10.67
N LYS A 107 -52.03 6.59 11.96
CA LYS A 107 -51.96 7.67 12.95
C LYS A 107 -50.53 8.04 13.35
N LYS A 108 -49.57 7.14 13.13
CA LYS A 108 -48.18 7.27 13.60
C LYS A 108 -47.14 7.28 12.48
N ARG A 109 -47.53 7.63 11.25
CA ARG A 109 -46.64 7.63 10.08
C ARG A 109 -45.34 8.40 10.33
N ASP A 110 -45.42 9.55 10.99
CA ASP A 110 -44.26 10.43 11.25
C ASP A 110 -43.30 9.92 12.33
N THR A 111 -43.67 8.86 13.05
CA THR A 111 -42.86 8.30 14.16
C THR A 111 -42.28 6.92 13.86
N VAL A 112 -42.68 6.31 12.76
CA VAL A 112 -42.24 4.97 12.37
C VAL A 112 -41.03 5.08 11.44
N ILE A 113 -39.95 4.39 11.79
CA ILE A 113 -38.71 4.35 11.00
C ILE A 113 -38.38 2.90 10.72
N HIS A 114 -38.13 2.59 9.45
CA HIS A 114 -37.57 1.31 9.03
C HIS A 114 -36.08 1.50 8.72
N LEU A 115 -35.22 0.88 9.53
CA LEU A 115 -33.76 0.91 9.34
C LEU A 115 -33.30 -0.43 8.79
N SER A 116 -32.68 -0.40 7.62
CA SER A 116 -32.12 -1.58 6.97
C SER A 116 -30.65 -1.36 6.68
N VAL A 117 -29.79 -2.21 7.24
CA VAL A 117 -28.32 -2.06 7.14
C VAL A 117 -27.79 -3.17 6.28
N HIS A 118 -27.19 -2.79 5.15
CA HIS A 118 -26.62 -3.70 4.18
C HIS A 118 -25.28 -3.19 3.68
N TYR A 119 -24.45 -4.10 3.17
CA TYR A 119 -23.24 -3.72 2.44
C TYR A 119 -23.63 -3.24 1.05
N GLU A 120 -23.06 -2.11 0.62
CA GLU A 120 -23.25 -1.58 -0.74
C GLU A 120 -22.66 -2.55 -1.76
N ASP A 121 -21.43 -3.02 -1.51
CA ASP A 121 -20.72 -4.00 -2.32
C ASP A 121 -20.21 -5.15 -1.46
N LEU A 122 -20.11 -6.35 -2.05
CA LEU A 122 -19.48 -7.52 -1.41
C LEU A 122 -17.93 -7.46 -1.44
N ASN A 123 -17.38 -6.36 -1.95
CA ASN A 123 -15.95 -6.18 -2.12
C ASN A 123 -15.32 -5.56 -0.87
N ARG A 124 -14.12 -6.03 -0.51
CA ARG A 124 -13.31 -5.47 0.56
C ARG A 124 -12.10 -4.76 -0.02
N TYR A 125 -11.94 -3.48 0.29
CA TYR A 125 -10.74 -2.72 -0.01
C TYR A 125 -9.76 -2.81 1.16
N ILE A 126 -8.51 -3.19 0.88
CA ILE A 126 -7.43 -3.27 1.87
C ILE A 126 -6.31 -2.37 1.39
N THR A 127 -6.01 -1.31 2.15
CA THR A 127 -4.87 -0.42 1.91
C THR A 127 -3.79 -0.75 2.93
N THR A 128 -2.61 -1.13 2.46
CA THR A 128 -1.44 -1.38 3.32
C THR A 128 -0.31 -0.46 2.94
N GLU A 129 0.23 0.25 3.91
CA GLU A 129 1.45 1.04 3.72
C GLU A 129 2.68 0.13 3.80
N ARG A 130 3.57 0.27 2.83
CA ARG A 130 4.85 -0.44 2.76
C ARG A 130 5.97 0.59 2.59
N PRO A 131 7.16 0.37 3.16
CA PRO A 131 8.29 1.25 2.92
C PRO A 131 8.60 1.27 1.41
N SER A 132 8.92 2.44 0.87
CA SER A 132 9.28 2.58 -0.55
C SER A 132 10.62 1.92 -0.89
N TYR A 133 11.44 1.62 0.12
CA TYR A 133 12.76 1.05 -0.02
C TYR A 133 12.99 -0.02 1.04
N ASP A 134 13.30 -1.23 0.59
CA ASP A 134 13.57 -2.38 1.45
C ASP A 134 15.08 -2.69 1.46
N ILE A 135 15.56 -3.38 2.50
CA ILE A 135 16.98 -3.80 2.59
C ILE A 135 17.39 -4.69 1.42
N ASN A 136 16.43 -5.42 0.85
CA ASN A 136 16.65 -6.24 -0.34
C ASN A 136 16.90 -5.38 -1.57
N LEU A 137 16.17 -4.27 -1.71
CA LEU A 137 16.33 -3.32 -2.81
C LEU A 137 17.64 -2.54 -2.65
N PHE A 138 18.02 -2.20 -1.42
CA PHE A 138 19.34 -1.66 -1.10
C PHE A 138 20.48 -2.57 -1.55
N GLY A 139 20.40 -3.85 -1.20
CA GLY A 139 21.41 -4.84 -1.59
C GLY A 139 21.47 -5.03 -3.10
N ALA A 140 20.34 -4.98 -3.79
CA ALA A 140 20.27 -5.09 -5.25
C ALA A 140 20.96 -3.90 -5.94
N ASP A 141 20.71 -2.67 -5.49
CA ASP A 141 21.32 -1.46 -6.07
C ASP A 141 22.83 -1.42 -5.82
N VAL A 142 23.26 -1.66 -4.57
CA VAL A 142 24.69 -1.69 -4.21
C VAL A 142 25.41 -2.83 -4.93
N GLY A 143 24.82 -4.02 -4.94
CA GLY A 143 25.36 -5.19 -5.64
C GLY A 143 25.46 -4.97 -7.15
N GLY A 144 24.49 -4.29 -7.75
CA GLY A 144 24.51 -3.92 -9.16
C GLY A 144 25.68 -3.01 -9.51
N TYR A 145 25.89 -1.93 -8.75
CA TYR A 145 27.02 -1.03 -8.98
C TYR A 145 28.38 -1.71 -8.77
N ILE A 146 28.54 -2.46 -7.67
CA ILE A 146 29.79 -3.19 -7.39
C ILE A 146 30.06 -4.26 -8.45
N GLY A 147 29.02 -4.98 -8.88
CA GLY A 147 29.11 -5.97 -9.94
C GLY A 147 29.48 -5.37 -11.30
N LEU A 148 28.94 -4.20 -11.64
CA LEU A 148 29.29 -3.49 -12.87
C LEU A 148 30.76 -3.06 -12.88
N PHE A 149 31.23 -2.43 -11.80
CA PHE A 149 32.62 -1.98 -11.71
C PHE A 149 33.61 -3.16 -11.74
N LEU A 150 33.33 -4.24 -11.00
CA LEU A 150 34.14 -5.44 -11.05
C LEU A 150 34.12 -6.12 -12.42
N GLY A 151 32.95 -6.16 -13.07
CA GLY A 151 32.82 -6.69 -14.43
C GLY A 151 33.69 -5.93 -15.43
N CYS A 152 33.66 -4.60 -15.40
CA CYS A 152 34.55 -3.76 -16.21
C CYS A 152 36.03 -4.04 -15.92
N SER A 153 36.41 -4.14 -14.65
CA SER A 153 37.80 -4.46 -14.28
C SER A 153 38.26 -5.83 -14.81
N VAL A 154 37.40 -6.87 -14.74
CA VAL A 154 37.75 -8.20 -15.25
C VAL A 154 37.94 -8.19 -16.77
N ILE A 155 37.09 -7.48 -17.52
CA ILE A 155 37.24 -7.31 -18.97
C ILE A 155 38.59 -6.65 -19.31
N THR A 156 38.97 -5.60 -18.58
CA THR A 156 40.26 -4.94 -18.81
C THR A 156 41.46 -5.86 -18.53
N ILE A 157 41.35 -6.79 -17.57
CA ILE A 157 42.41 -7.77 -17.30
C ILE A 157 42.56 -8.73 -18.50
N PHE A 158 41.46 -9.20 -19.07
CA PHE A 158 41.49 -10.03 -20.29
C PHE A 158 42.11 -9.29 -21.48
N GLU A 159 41.79 -8.01 -21.66
CA GLU A 159 42.39 -7.18 -22.71
C GLU A 159 43.91 -7.05 -22.56
N PHE A 160 44.40 -6.88 -21.32
CA PHE A 160 45.84 -6.87 -21.05
C PHE A 160 46.51 -8.21 -21.37
N ILE A 161 45.85 -9.34 -21.06
CA ILE A 161 46.38 -10.68 -21.38
C ILE A 161 46.48 -10.86 -22.90
N ASP A 162 45.43 -10.52 -23.64
CA ASP A 162 45.42 -10.59 -25.10
C ASP A 162 46.51 -9.70 -25.71
N LEU A 163 46.69 -8.49 -25.19
CA LEU A 163 47.75 -7.58 -25.65
C LEU A 163 49.14 -8.17 -25.45
N ILE A 164 49.40 -8.82 -24.29
CA ILE A 164 50.70 -9.46 -24.01
C ILE A 164 50.93 -10.63 -24.98
N ILE A 165 49.91 -11.47 -25.20
CA ILE A 165 49.99 -12.61 -26.12
C ILE A 165 50.33 -12.12 -27.54
N VAL A 166 49.59 -11.12 -28.05
CA VAL A 166 49.83 -10.55 -29.38
C VAL A 166 51.20 -9.88 -29.48
N CYS A 167 51.63 -9.14 -28.45
CA CYS A 167 52.92 -8.46 -28.47
C CYS A 167 54.10 -9.45 -28.43
N CYS A 168 54.04 -10.46 -27.55
CA CYS A 168 55.09 -11.48 -27.42
C CYS A 168 55.16 -12.40 -28.64
N LEU A 169 54.03 -12.89 -29.14
CA LEU A 169 54.00 -13.76 -30.32
C LEU A 169 54.27 -12.98 -31.61
N GLY A 170 53.76 -11.76 -31.74
CA GLY A 170 54.00 -10.87 -32.88
C GLY A 170 55.47 -10.47 -33.01
N ARG A 171 56.16 -10.23 -31.90
CA ARG A 171 57.61 -9.95 -31.89
C ARG A 171 58.46 -11.18 -32.20
N CYS A 172 58.06 -12.37 -31.76
CA CYS A 172 58.73 -13.62 -32.13
C CYS A 172 58.57 -13.95 -33.63
N LEU A 173 57.42 -13.63 -34.24
CA LEU A 173 57.21 -13.81 -35.68
C LEU A 173 58.00 -12.78 -36.50
N GLN A 174 58.07 -11.52 -36.07
CA GLN A 174 58.89 -10.49 -36.74
C GLN A 174 60.41 -10.74 -36.60
N ALA A 175 60.86 -11.28 -35.45
CA ALA A 175 62.24 -11.70 -35.27
C ALA A 175 62.60 -12.86 -36.23
N LYS A 176 61.70 -13.85 -36.39
CA LYS A 176 61.88 -14.94 -37.36
C LYS A 176 61.85 -14.46 -38.82
N THR A 177 60.99 -13.50 -39.18
CA THR A 177 60.98 -12.94 -40.55
C THR A 177 62.22 -12.09 -40.83
N LYS A 178 62.76 -11.38 -39.83
CA LYS A 178 63.99 -10.60 -39.96
C LYS A 178 65.24 -11.48 -40.09
N GLU A 179 65.34 -12.57 -39.33
CA GLU A 179 66.43 -13.56 -39.50
C GLU A 179 66.34 -14.30 -40.84
N ARG A 180 65.13 -14.58 -41.35
CA ARG A 180 64.97 -15.24 -42.65
C ARG A 180 65.42 -14.36 -43.82
N ASN A 181 65.02 -13.09 -43.82
CA ASN A 181 65.40 -12.15 -44.89
C ASN A 181 66.91 -11.82 -44.90
N THR A 182 67.60 -11.79 -43.76
CA THR A 182 69.06 -11.56 -43.72
C THR A 182 69.87 -12.77 -44.20
N ASN A 183 69.38 -14.00 -43.98
CA ASN A 183 70.03 -15.20 -44.53
C ASN A 183 69.86 -15.32 -46.05
N ASP A 184 68.73 -14.86 -46.60
CA ASP A 184 68.49 -14.83 -48.06
C ASP A 184 69.38 -13.77 -48.77
N ASP A 185 69.73 -12.67 -48.09
CA ASP A 185 70.62 -11.61 -48.63
C ASP A 185 72.12 -12.00 -48.63
N GLU A 186 72.58 -12.83 -47.69
CA GLU A 186 73.96 -13.36 -47.65
C GLU A 186 74.21 -14.44 -48.70
N GLU A 187 73.22 -15.30 -49.00
CA GLU A 187 73.33 -16.35 -50.01
C GLU A 187 73.41 -15.78 -51.44
N GLN A 188 72.85 -14.60 -51.69
CA GLN A 188 72.88 -13.94 -53.00
C GLN A 188 74.19 -13.16 -53.29
N HIS A 189 74.98 -12.83 -52.26
CA HIS A 189 76.28 -12.17 -52.42
C HIS A 189 77.43 -13.17 -52.72
N ASP A 190 77.33 -14.41 -52.24
CA ASP A 190 78.31 -15.46 -52.55
C ASP A 190 78.12 -16.05 -53.97
N GLU A 191 76.88 -16.13 -54.49
CA GLU A 191 76.61 -16.57 -55.86
C GLU A 191 77.00 -15.54 -56.94
N THR A 192 77.04 -14.24 -56.60
CA THR A 192 77.49 -13.19 -57.53
C THR A 192 79.01 -13.11 -57.66
N HIS A 193 79.76 -13.53 -56.64
CA HIS A 193 81.23 -13.59 -56.69
C HIS A 193 81.79 -14.82 -57.43
N LEU A 194 80.98 -15.85 -57.71
CA LEU A 194 81.41 -17.04 -58.46
C LEU A 194 81.18 -16.96 -59.98
N ASN A 195 80.47 -15.94 -60.48
CA ASN A 195 80.15 -15.78 -61.91
C ASN A 195 80.97 -14.69 -62.63
N GLU A 196 81.99 -14.11 -61.97
CA GLU A 196 82.93 -13.12 -62.54
C GLU A 196 84.40 -13.58 -62.62
N MET A 197 84.68 -14.90 -62.57
CA MET A 197 86.00 -15.47 -62.95
C MET A 197 85.88 -16.65 -63.92
#